data_AF-A0A6J8DI64-F1
#
_entry.id   AF-A0A6J8DI64-F1
#
_cell.length_a   1.000
_cell.length_b   1.000
_cell.length_c   1.000
_cell.angle_alpha   90.00
_cell.angle_beta   90.00
_cell.angle_gamma   90.00
#
_symmetry.space_group_name_H-M   'P 1'
#
loop_
_entity.id
_entity.type
_entity.pdbx_description
1 polymer ?
#
loop_
_entity_poly.entity_id
_entity_poly.type
_entity_poly.pdbx_seq_one_letter_code
_entity_poly.pdbx_strand_id
1 'polypeptide(L)'
;MIRQKSHSGIPGTAISTGVKGKKSLVPTSSTLDHDMTKASLTPSVILKCKVPESADKSFVSGTVFVAVNDSVFQTSSPFQHAAMMTKVLESPAPVLLKFTDGGTDQRNTLEAVKCANICLFKELNLDMLIHGRCAPGQSWTNPAERVMSILNLGLQNVSLERIELESAVERILAQEKPEIKESWKESVEPVHSVVRNRLIRLKLKDEPIQVVDPVLDDSIDVLKRHLRELFPQLDLQKLQKVHTKKVADYVSWIEKHCKMIHYVFQIRKCSDRNCCLEPSLSAEKLQWLPDPVLEEDGNHCKKYNDVKNQDTTEKDRPSLRQAKEKPVKRNKRNETVGINETDTNQNANQSTESTPVLIEDNMLTSDPSLYTVQNARSVCECIGCAKPRVVYSHHRLTEWQQISLIVAMSEYEYTCGSALLPPSTQLCDKVVCKSNLTCSMPVELAYYSS
;
A
#
# COMPACT_ATOMS: atom_id res chain seq x y z
N MET A 1 9.10 7.03 -2.73
CA MET A 1 7.84 7.68 -2.28
C MET A 1 7.03 6.68 -1.48
N ILE A 2 6.49 7.09 -0.33
CA ILE A 2 5.74 6.25 0.64
C ILE A 2 4.66 7.11 1.31
N ARG A 3 3.62 6.47 1.88
CA ARG A 3 2.51 7.12 2.59
C ARG A 3 2.40 6.63 4.03
N GLN A 4 2.02 7.53 4.93
CA GLN A 4 1.47 7.19 6.25
C GLN A 4 0.06 7.75 6.35
N LYS A 5 -0.80 7.11 7.12
CA LYS A 5 -2.10 7.67 7.50
C LYS A 5 -2.06 8.04 8.98
N SER A 6 -2.46 9.25 9.32
CA SER A 6 -2.68 9.73 10.68
C SER A 6 -4.12 10.18 10.81
N HIS A 7 -4.80 9.83 11.88
CA HIS A 7 -6.23 10.13 12.05
C HIS A 7 -6.40 11.40 12.88
N SER A 8 -7.39 12.24 12.56
CA SER A 8 -7.77 13.39 13.38
C SER A 8 -9.17 13.20 13.94
N GLY A 9 -9.35 13.61 15.19
CA GLY A 9 -10.58 13.49 15.94
C GLY A 9 -11.75 14.27 15.35
N ILE A 10 -12.96 13.79 15.62
CA ILE A 10 -14.20 14.55 15.42
C ILE A 10 -14.30 15.58 16.57
N PRO A 11 -14.93 16.75 16.37
CA PRO A 11 -15.14 17.72 17.44
C PRO A 11 -15.67 17.09 18.74
N GLY A 12 -15.12 17.53 19.87
CA GLY A 12 -15.35 16.99 21.21
C GLY A 12 -14.59 15.69 21.50
N THR A 13 -13.88 15.11 20.54
CA THR A 13 -13.21 13.81 20.69
C THR A 13 -11.86 13.79 19.99
N ALA A 14 -10.80 14.18 20.71
CA ALA A 14 -9.44 14.14 20.19
C ALA A 14 -8.99 12.70 19.88
N ILE A 15 -8.14 12.49 18.87
CA ILE A 15 -7.63 11.15 18.54
C ILE A 15 -6.11 11.15 18.54
N SER A 16 -5.55 10.10 19.14
CA SER A 16 -4.11 9.84 19.13
C SER A 16 -3.65 9.50 17.71
N THR A 17 -2.48 9.98 17.30
CA THR A 17 -1.89 9.71 15.98
C THR A 17 -1.55 8.23 15.72
N GLY A 18 -1.75 7.33 16.70
CA GLY A 18 -1.47 5.90 16.59
C GLY A 18 0.02 5.55 16.69
N VAL A 19 0.90 6.55 16.85
CA VAL A 19 2.34 6.32 17.01
C VAL A 19 2.65 6.02 18.47
N LYS A 20 3.15 4.80 18.75
CA LYS A 20 3.48 4.32 20.10
C LYS A 20 4.40 5.33 20.83
N GLY A 21 3.89 5.89 21.93
CA GLY A 21 4.57 6.80 22.84
C GLY A 21 4.04 6.61 24.27
N LYS A 22 4.84 6.92 25.30
CA LYS A 22 4.52 6.57 26.70
C LYS A 22 3.41 7.41 27.36
N LYS A 23 2.85 8.45 26.71
CA LYS A 23 1.67 9.26 27.12
C LYS A 23 1.43 10.40 26.11
N SER A 24 0.20 10.58 25.61
CA SER A 24 -0.17 11.72 24.74
C SER A 24 -0.61 12.94 25.56
N LEU A 25 -0.26 14.16 25.12
CA LEU A 25 -0.79 15.41 25.69
C LEU A 25 -2.15 15.70 25.05
N VAL A 26 -3.19 15.86 25.88
CA VAL A 26 -4.59 15.97 25.44
C VAL A 26 -5.19 17.31 25.90
N PRO A 27 -5.94 18.02 25.04
CA PRO A 27 -6.77 19.14 25.49
C PRO A 27 -8.11 18.60 26.04
N THR A 28 -8.24 18.47 27.37
CA THR A 28 -9.47 18.26 28.19
C THR A 28 -10.58 17.26 27.77
N SER A 29 -10.54 16.65 26.57
CA SER A 29 -11.54 15.74 26.01
C SER A 29 -11.02 14.29 25.97
N SER A 30 -11.94 13.32 25.97
CA SER A 30 -11.63 11.89 25.91
C SER A 30 -11.02 11.49 24.57
N THR A 31 -9.93 10.71 24.59
CA THR A 31 -9.28 10.24 23.36
C THR A 31 -9.81 8.90 22.86
N LEU A 32 -10.27 8.84 21.60
CA LEU A 32 -10.65 7.57 20.94
C LEU A 32 -9.49 6.97 20.13
N ASP A 33 -9.60 5.67 19.87
CA ASP A 33 -8.69 4.93 19.01
C ASP A 33 -8.86 5.33 17.53
N HIS A 34 -7.78 5.17 16.76
CA HIS A 34 -7.56 5.82 15.47
C HIS A 34 -8.48 5.39 14.32
N ASP A 35 -9.24 4.30 14.46
CA ASP A 35 -10.06 3.74 13.37
C ASP A 35 -11.44 4.43 13.15
N MET A 36 -11.76 5.47 13.93
CA MET A 36 -13.14 5.99 14.00
C MET A 36 -13.42 7.32 13.28
N THR A 37 -12.56 7.83 12.39
CA THR A 37 -12.75 9.18 11.82
C THR A 37 -12.64 9.32 10.31
N LYS A 38 -13.52 10.19 9.76
CA LYS A 38 -13.54 10.61 8.35
C LYS A 38 -12.47 11.66 8.02
N ALA A 39 -11.85 12.27 9.03
CA ALA A 39 -10.89 13.37 8.91
C ALA A 39 -9.43 12.86 9.03
N SER A 40 -8.99 11.95 8.18
CA SER A 40 -7.61 11.46 8.26
C SER A 40 -6.65 12.33 7.45
N LEU A 41 -5.45 12.55 7.98
CA LEU A 41 -4.34 13.21 7.31
C LEU A 41 -3.35 12.17 6.80
N THR A 42 -3.05 12.22 5.51
CA THR A 42 -2.14 11.30 4.82
C THR A 42 -0.93 12.07 4.29
N PRO A 43 0.23 12.05 5.00
CA PRO A 43 1.49 12.51 4.45
C PRO A 43 1.89 11.73 3.19
N SER A 44 2.17 12.47 2.12
CA SER A 44 2.87 12.00 0.93
C SER A 44 4.34 12.38 1.03
N VAL A 45 5.25 11.39 0.96
CA VAL A 45 6.67 11.57 1.26
C VAL A 45 7.54 11.33 0.03
N ILE A 46 8.37 12.30 -0.33
CA ILE A 46 9.38 12.19 -1.40
C ILE A 46 10.76 12.36 -0.77
N LEU A 47 11.64 11.37 -0.94
CA LEU A 47 13.06 11.51 -0.64
C LEU A 47 13.79 11.77 -1.97
N LYS A 48 14.31 12.99 -2.14
CA LYS A 48 15.24 13.32 -3.23
C LYS A 48 16.62 12.87 -2.80
N CYS A 49 16.97 11.64 -3.16
CA CYS A 49 18.24 11.04 -2.75
C CYS A 49 19.43 11.81 -3.31
N LYS A 50 20.43 12.07 -2.48
CA LYS A 50 21.77 12.41 -2.92
C LYS A 50 22.42 11.13 -3.44
N VAL A 51 22.56 11.02 -4.76
CA VAL A 51 23.13 9.82 -5.39
C VAL A 51 24.57 9.63 -4.89
N PRO A 52 24.89 8.51 -4.24
CA PRO A 52 26.24 8.26 -3.78
C PRO A 52 27.20 7.96 -4.93
N GLU A 53 28.50 8.11 -4.68
CA GLU A 53 29.57 7.82 -5.65
C GLU A 53 29.67 6.33 -6.04
N SER A 54 29.16 5.43 -5.19
CA SER A 54 29.13 3.99 -5.45
C SER A 54 27.84 3.36 -4.95
N ALA A 55 27.46 2.22 -5.54
CA ALA A 55 26.24 1.50 -5.20
C ALA A 55 26.25 0.91 -3.78
N ASP A 56 27.43 0.70 -3.19
CA ASP A 56 27.58 0.13 -1.84
C ASP A 56 27.37 1.17 -0.72
N LYS A 57 27.34 2.46 -1.07
CA LYS A 57 27.10 3.56 -0.14
C LYS A 57 25.60 3.77 0.09
N SER A 58 25.27 4.46 1.18
CA SER A 58 23.87 4.66 1.60
C SER A 58 23.09 5.58 0.66
N PHE A 59 21.95 5.09 0.14
CA PHE A 59 20.95 5.90 -0.57
C PHE A 59 19.96 6.62 0.36
N VAL A 60 20.12 6.50 1.68
CA VAL A 60 19.25 7.14 2.68
C VAL A 60 19.85 8.47 3.13
N SER A 61 20.13 9.33 2.15
CA SER A 61 20.59 10.70 2.36
C SER A 61 20.05 11.60 1.27
N GLY A 62 19.82 12.87 1.58
CA GLY A 62 19.23 13.83 0.66
C GLY A 62 18.09 14.59 1.31
N THR A 63 17.31 15.30 0.49
CA THR A 63 16.26 16.18 0.95
C THR A 63 14.93 15.44 1.01
N VAL A 64 14.24 15.54 2.15
CA VAL A 64 12.89 14.98 2.32
C VAL A 64 11.86 16.07 2.10
N PHE A 65 10.87 15.78 1.27
CA PHE A 65 9.70 16.61 1.05
C PHE A 65 8.45 15.88 1.54
N VAL A 66 7.60 16.58 2.30
CA VAL A 66 6.35 16.03 2.83
C VAL A 66 5.19 16.96 2.52
N ALA A 67 4.15 16.44 1.89
CA ALA A 67 2.86 17.11 1.76
C ALA A 67 1.84 16.42 2.67
N VAL A 68 1.20 17.15 3.58
CA VAL A 68 0.16 16.63 4.47
C VAL A 68 -1.19 16.84 3.80
N ASN A 69 -1.80 15.75 3.33
CA ASN A 69 -3.06 15.81 2.56
C ASN A 69 -4.23 15.35 3.43
N ASP A 70 -5.40 15.96 3.29
CA ASP A 70 -6.62 15.42 3.92
C ASP A 70 -7.25 14.30 3.06
N SER A 71 -7.86 13.32 3.72
CA SER A 71 -8.43 12.16 3.02
C SER A 71 -9.75 12.43 2.29
N VAL A 72 -10.39 13.58 2.50
CA VAL A 72 -11.71 13.87 1.94
C VAL A 72 -11.58 14.56 0.58
N PHE A 73 -10.88 15.69 0.52
CA PHE A 73 -10.74 16.48 -0.71
C PHE A 73 -9.36 16.40 -1.35
N GLN A 74 -8.36 15.84 -0.66
CA GLN A 74 -7.00 15.68 -1.18
C GLN A 74 -6.62 14.20 -1.27
N THR A 75 -7.58 13.38 -1.70
CA THR A 75 -7.41 11.94 -1.90
C THR A 75 -6.23 11.63 -2.79
N SER A 76 -5.52 10.57 -2.42
CA SER A 76 -4.24 10.34 -3.03
C SER A 76 -4.34 9.55 -4.33
N SER A 77 -3.65 10.03 -5.37
CA SER A 77 -3.76 9.51 -6.74
C SER A 77 -2.42 9.52 -7.49
N PRO A 78 -2.28 8.75 -8.58
CA PRO A 78 -1.04 8.75 -9.37
C PRO A 78 -0.68 10.14 -9.92
N PHE A 79 -1.69 10.92 -10.32
CA PHE A 79 -1.48 12.27 -10.86
C PHE A 79 -1.13 13.28 -9.79
N GLN A 80 -1.71 13.17 -8.58
CA GLN A 80 -1.31 14.01 -7.44
C GLN A 80 0.18 13.82 -7.15
N HIS A 81 0.66 12.58 -7.14
CA HIS A 81 2.08 12.27 -6.92
C HIS A 81 2.99 12.78 -8.02
N ALA A 82 2.57 12.68 -9.27
CA ALA A 82 3.30 13.20 -10.40
C ALA A 82 3.40 14.74 -10.34
N ALA A 83 2.30 15.43 -10.04
CA ALA A 83 2.27 16.89 -9.88
C ALA A 83 3.05 17.37 -8.64
N MET A 84 3.08 16.59 -7.55
CA MET A 84 3.95 16.88 -6.42
C MET A 84 5.43 16.79 -6.82
N MET A 85 5.79 15.78 -7.61
CA MET A 85 7.15 15.62 -8.11
C MET A 85 7.58 16.76 -9.04
N THR A 86 6.69 17.29 -9.89
CA THR A 86 7.06 18.42 -10.76
C THR A 86 7.41 19.67 -9.95
N LYS A 87 6.64 19.96 -8.88
CA LYS A 87 6.93 21.05 -7.94
C LYS A 87 8.25 20.86 -7.19
N VAL A 88 8.58 19.64 -6.80
CA VAL A 88 9.79 19.36 -5.99
C VAL A 88 11.06 19.26 -6.84
N LEU A 89 10.92 18.92 -8.13
CA LEU A 89 12.05 18.61 -9.00
C LEU A 89 12.49 19.75 -9.92
N GLU A 90 11.82 20.91 -9.93
CA GLU A 90 11.97 22.18 -10.72
C GLU A 90 13.07 22.29 -11.81
N SER A 91 14.25 21.70 -11.65
CA SER A 91 15.25 21.49 -12.69
C SER A 91 15.86 20.08 -12.56
N PRO A 92 15.17 19.03 -13.05
CA PRO A 92 15.66 17.67 -12.90
C PRO A 92 16.81 17.38 -13.88
N ALA A 93 17.66 16.41 -13.51
CA ALA A 93 18.56 15.80 -14.47
C ALA A 93 17.77 15.20 -15.65
N PRO A 94 18.38 15.03 -16.83
CA PRO A 94 17.69 14.46 -17.99
C PRO A 94 17.12 13.05 -17.77
N VAL A 95 17.61 12.33 -16.75
CA VAL A 95 17.11 11.00 -16.36
C VAL A 95 16.55 11.07 -14.95
N LEU A 96 15.32 10.59 -14.79
CA LEU A 96 14.67 10.45 -13.49
C LEU A 96 14.47 8.97 -13.14
N LEU A 97 15.10 8.52 -12.06
CA LEU A 97 14.80 7.24 -11.43
C LEU A 97 13.90 7.48 -10.22
N LYS A 98 12.66 6.99 -10.30
CA LYS A 98 11.67 7.01 -9.23
C LYS A 98 11.52 5.60 -8.67
N PHE A 99 11.72 5.45 -7.36
CA PHE A 99 11.53 4.18 -6.65
C PHE A 99 10.39 4.28 -5.62
N THR A 100 9.49 3.28 -5.63
CA THR A 100 8.25 3.29 -4.84
C THR A 100 8.02 1.98 -4.10
N ASP A 101 7.17 2.02 -3.08
CA ASP A 101 6.67 0.83 -2.36
C ASP A 101 5.75 -0.06 -3.21
N GLY A 102 5.24 0.47 -4.33
CA GLY A 102 4.34 -0.25 -5.23
C GLY A 102 2.90 -0.38 -4.71
N GLY A 103 2.48 0.49 -3.79
CA GLY A 103 1.06 0.64 -3.40
C GLY A 103 0.17 0.97 -4.59
N THR A 104 -1.16 0.96 -4.42
CA THR A 104 -2.13 1.06 -5.53
C THR A 104 -1.83 2.23 -6.49
N ASP A 105 -1.54 3.41 -5.97
CA ASP A 105 -1.28 4.61 -6.79
C ASP A 105 0.16 4.72 -7.32
N GLN A 106 1.01 3.75 -6.98
CA GLN A 106 2.39 3.63 -7.48
C GLN A 106 2.61 2.30 -8.20
N ARG A 107 1.56 1.48 -8.34
CA ARG A 107 1.62 0.20 -9.03
C ARG A 107 1.78 0.42 -10.53
N ASN A 108 3.03 0.32 -10.99
CA ASN A 108 3.45 0.51 -12.37
C ASN A 108 2.73 -0.36 -13.43
N THR A 109 2.02 -1.42 -13.04
CA THR A 109 1.18 -2.23 -13.95
C THR A 109 -0.17 -1.60 -14.25
N LEU A 110 -0.64 -0.63 -13.46
CA LEU A 110 -1.92 0.05 -13.67
C LEU A 110 -1.78 1.17 -14.71
N GLU A 111 -2.77 1.28 -15.60
CA GLU A 111 -2.74 2.25 -16.70
C GLU A 111 -2.79 3.70 -16.22
N ALA A 112 -3.58 4.00 -15.18
CA ALA A 112 -3.58 5.33 -14.56
C ALA A 112 -2.17 5.75 -14.06
N VAL A 113 -1.40 4.81 -13.52
CA VAL A 113 -0.02 5.05 -13.07
C VAL A 113 0.90 5.28 -14.27
N LYS A 114 0.76 4.51 -15.35
CA LYS A 114 1.54 4.73 -16.59
C LYS A 114 1.25 6.11 -17.17
N CYS A 115 -0.02 6.47 -17.31
CA CYS A 115 -0.47 7.77 -17.80
C CYS A 115 0.11 8.92 -16.97
N ALA A 116 0.08 8.82 -15.63
CA ALA A 116 0.69 9.83 -14.77
C ALA A 116 2.22 9.94 -14.94
N ASN A 117 2.92 8.82 -15.17
CA ASN A 117 4.36 8.84 -15.47
C ASN A 117 4.66 9.42 -16.87
N ILE A 118 3.77 9.24 -17.86
CA ILE A 118 3.89 9.90 -19.17
C ILE A 118 3.76 11.41 -19.02
N CYS A 119 2.76 11.89 -18.27
CA CYS A 119 2.63 13.31 -17.98
C CYS A 119 3.88 13.86 -17.28
N LEU A 120 4.36 13.18 -16.24
CA LEU A 120 5.57 13.57 -15.51
C LEU A 120 6.79 13.63 -16.44
N PHE A 121 6.96 12.64 -17.30
CA PHE A 121 8.04 12.57 -18.29
C PHE A 121 8.01 13.76 -19.26
N LYS A 122 6.82 14.11 -19.75
CA LYS A 122 6.63 15.23 -20.67
C LYS A 122 6.77 16.59 -19.99
N GLU A 123 6.18 16.77 -18.81
CA GLU A 123 6.23 18.03 -18.06
C GLU A 123 7.66 18.40 -17.65
N LEU A 124 8.46 17.41 -17.26
CA LEU A 124 9.87 17.61 -16.91
C LEU A 124 10.84 17.52 -18.10
N ASN A 125 10.32 17.32 -19.32
CA ASN A 125 11.10 17.13 -20.55
C ASN A 125 12.28 16.14 -20.42
N LEU A 126 12.04 15.02 -19.72
CA LEU A 126 13.08 14.03 -19.45
C LEU A 126 13.50 13.30 -20.71
N ASP A 127 14.77 12.90 -20.79
CA ASP A 127 15.25 11.96 -21.81
C ASP A 127 14.86 10.52 -21.47
N MET A 128 14.82 10.21 -20.17
CA MET A 128 14.40 8.90 -19.67
C MET A 128 13.76 9.00 -18.28
N LEU A 129 12.68 8.25 -18.09
CA LEU A 129 12.05 8.04 -16.78
C LEU A 129 12.06 6.54 -16.47
N ILE A 130 12.55 6.18 -15.29
CA ILE A 130 12.55 4.81 -14.77
C ILE A 130 11.72 4.79 -13.50
N HIS A 131 10.55 4.17 -13.54
CA HIS A 131 9.70 3.92 -12.38
C HIS A 131 9.87 2.49 -11.91
N GLY A 132 10.71 2.29 -10.89
CA GLY A 132 10.86 1.03 -10.19
C GLY A 132 9.95 0.94 -8.96
N ARG A 133 9.53 -0.28 -8.62
CA ARG A 133 8.80 -0.59 -7.38
C ARG A 133 9.47 -1.74 -6.63
N CYS A 134 9.30 -1.77 -5.31
CA CYS A 134 9.68 -2.91 -4.49
C CYS A 134 8.92 -4.18 -4.91
N ALA A 135 9.60 -5.32 -4.76
CA ALA A 135 8.93 -6.61 -4.75
C ALA A 135 8.06 -6.73 -3.48
N PRO A 136 6.98 -7.54 -3.50
CA PRO A 136 6.15 -7.77 -2.32
C PRO A 136 6.99 -8.23 -1.13
N GLY A 137 6.74 -7.66 0.05
CA GLY A 137 7.49 -7.95 1.28
C GLY A 137 8.91 -7.40 1.35
N GLN A 138 9.33 -6.58 0.38
CA GLN A 138 10.68 -6.01 0.30
C GLN A 138 10.67 -4.47 0.39
N SER A 139 9.65 -3.87 1.01
CA SER A 139 9.53 -2.41 1.16
C SER A 139 10.70 -1.79 1.93
N TRP A 140 11.33 -2.53 2.84
CA TRP A 140 12.52 -2.10 3.59
C TRP A 140 13.71 -1.70 2.70
N THR A 141 13.73 -2.13 1.44
CA THR A 141 14.75 -1.73 0.44
C THR A 141 14.52 -0.32 -0.12
N ASN A 142 13.31 0.24 0.03
CA ASN A 142 13.00 1.60 -0.40
C ASN A 142 13.64 2.60 0.57
N PRO A 143 14.55 3.48 0.11
CA PRO A 143 15.20 4.46 0.98
C PRO A 143 14.21 5.38 1.72
N ALA A 144 13.05 5.66 1.12
CA ALA A 144 12.02 6.48 1.73
C ALA A 144 11.34 5.79 2.95
N GLU A 145 11.44 4.46 3.09
CA GLU A 145 10.83 3.72 4.21
C GLU A 145 11.51 4.09 5.53
N ARG A 146 12.82 4.36 5.48
CA ARG A 146 13.57 4.84 6.65
C ARG A 146 13.19 6.25 7.08
N VAL A 147 12.55 7.04 6.23
CA VAL A 147 12.06 8.37 6.59
C VAL A 147 10.81 8.28 7.47
N MET A 148 10.02 7.22 7.31
CA MET A 148 8.76 7.04 8.04
C MET A 148 8.97 6.98 9.55
N SER A 149 10.03 6.33 10.02
CA SER A 149 10.37 6.29 11.45
C SER A 149 10.67 7.68 12.02
N ILE A 150 11.23 8.59 11.22
CA ILE A 150 11.51 9.98 11.62
C ILE A 150 10.20 10.77 11.68
N LEU A 151 9.33 10.63 10.68
CA LEU A 151 8.02 11.29 10.67
C LEU A 151 7.17 10.86 11.87
N ASN A 152 7.23 9.57 12.23
CA ASN A 152 6.63 9.03 13.43
C ASN A 152 7.04 9.78 14.70
N LEU A 153 8.32 10.13 14.86
CA LEU A 153 8.77 10.91 16.02
C LEU A 153 8.06 12.27 16.12
N GLY A 154 7.82 12.94 14.99
CA GLY A 154 7.07 14.19 14.98
C GLY A 154 5.62 14.04 15.43
N LEU A 155 5.03 12.87 15.16
CA LEU A 155 3.65 12.54 15.47
C LEU A 155 3.45 11.91 16.86
N GLN A 156 4.52 11.51 17.56
CA GLN A 156 4.42 10.94 18.91
C GLN A 156 3.80 11.91 19.91
N ASN A 157 2.97 11.35 20.80
CA ASN A 157 2.31 12.05 21.90
C ASN A 157 1.42 13.22 21.44
N VAL A 158 0.90 13.15 20.22
CA VAL A 158 -0.01 14.14 19.64
C VAL A 158 -1.42 13.59 19.64
N SER A 159 -2.36 14.39 20.15
CA SER A 159 -3.79 14.19 19.96
C SER A 159 -4.32 15.33 19.09
N LEU A 160 -5.10 15.00 18.06
CA LEU A 160 -5.57 15.94 17.06
C LEU A 160 -7.10 15.98 17.04
N GLU A 161 -7.65 17.18 16.88
CA GLU A 161 -9.09 17.45 16.78
C GLU A 161 -9.31 18.61 15.82
N ARG A 162 -10.21 18.45 14.84
CA ARG A 162 -10.62 19.52 13.92
C ARG A 162 -11.66 20.43 14.58
N ILE A 163 -11.81 21.65 14.06
CA ILE A 163 -12.86 22.56 14.53
C ILE A 163 -14.24 22.07 14.08
N GLU A 164 -15.26 22.20 14.92
CA GLU A 164 -16.65 21.87 14.56
C GLU A 164 -17.18 22.77 13.46
N LEU A 165 -17.83 22.16 12.46
CA LEU A 165 -18.54 22.91 11.43
C LEU A 165 -19.98 23.18 11.84
N GLU A 166 -20.62 24.11 11.14
CA GLU A 166 -22.04 24.35 11.33
C GLU A 166 -22.84 23.06 11.13
N SER A 167 -23.85 22.83 11.97
CA SER A 167 -24.58 21.55 12.01
C SER A 167 -25.24 21.18 10.67
N ALA A 168 -25.58 22.16 9.83
CA ALA A 168 -26.08 21.90 8.48
C ALA A 168 -25.00 21.30 7.56
N VAL A 169 -23.77 21.80 7.66
CA VAL A 169 -22.60 21.34 6.92
C VAL A 169 -22.16 19.95 7.40
N GLU A 170 -22.09 19.74 8.72
CA GLU A 170 -21.75 18.43 9.32
C GLU A 170 -22.65 17.29 8.80
N ARG A 171 -23.96 17.55 8.65
CA ARG A 171 -24.93 16.55 8.13
C ARG A 171 -24.65 16.13 6.69
N ILE A 172 -24.05 17.00 5.88
CA ILE A 172 -23.77 16.74 4.47
C ILE A 172 -22.30 16.40 4.20
N LEU A 173 -21.42 16.38 5.22
CA LEU A 173 -20.01 15.97 5.07
C LEU A 173 -19.85 14.58 4.45
N ALA A 174 -20.77 13.66 4.74
CA ALA A 174 -20.76 12.33 4.16
C ALA A 174 -20.98 12.30 2.63
N GLN A 175 -21.44 13.41 2.05
CA GLN A 175 -21.77 13.51 0.63
C GLN A 175 -20.60 14.07 -0.21
N GLU A 176 -19.50 14.49 0.42
CA GLU A 176 -18.26 14.98 -0.24
C GLU A 176 -18.52 16.01 -1.35
N LYS A 177 -19.52 16.88 -1.13
CA LYS A 177 -19.94 17.85 -2.14
C LYS A 177 -18.88 18.94 -2.33
N PRO A 178 -18.70 19.50 -3.53
CA PRO A 178 -17.75 20.60 -3.75
C PRO A 178 -18.03 21.83 -2.88
N GLU A 179 -19.31 22.08 -2.58
CA GLU A 179 -19.79 23.23 -1.80
C GLU A 179 -19.23 23.29 -0.37
N ILE A 180 -18.90 22.15 0.24
CA ILE A 180 -18.38 22.07 1.61
C ILE A 180 -16.86 22.13 1.69
N LYS A 181 -16.16 22.19 0.55
CA LYS A 181 -14.69 22.07 0.48
C LYS A 181 -13.98 23.17 1.25
N GLU A 182 -14.44 24.42 1.16
CA GLU A 182 -13.79 25.53 1.85
C GLU A 182 -14.06 25.48 3.36
N SER A 183 -15.31 25.24 3.78
CA SER A 183 -15.63 25.05 5.20
C SER A 183 -14.83 23.88 5.79
N TRP A 184 -14.76 22.75 5.08
CA TRP A 184 -13.93 21.61 5.51
C TRP A 184 -12.47 22.01 5.71
N LYS A 185 -11.88 22.73 4.74
CA LYS A 185 -10.51 23.21 4.81
C LYS A 185 -10.28 24.10 6.03
N GLU A 186 -11.18 25.03 6.33
CA GLU A 186 -11.11 25.85 7.54
C GLU A 186 -11.18 25.00 8.82
N SER A 187 -12.03 23.98 8.84
CA SER A 187 -12.17 23.06 9.98
C SER A 187 -10.90 22.24 10.26
N VAL A 188 -10.24 21.72 9.23
CA VAL A 188 -9.06 20.86 9.36
C VAL A 188 -7.74 21.63 9.45
N GLU A 189 -7.70 22.90 9.05
CA GLU A 189 -6.47 23.70 8.98
C GLU A 189 -5.68 23.76 10.32
N PRO A 190 -6.30 23.93 11.50
CA PRO A 190 -5.55 23.90 12.76
C PRO A 190 -4.77 22.59 12.96
N VAL A 191 -5.37 21.47 12.56
CA VAL A 191 -4.73 20.14 12.61
C VAL A 191 -3.58 20.07 11.62
N HIS A 192 -3.79 20.50 10.39
CA HIS A 192 -2.73 20.59 9.38
C HIS A 192 -1.56 21.42 9.88
N SER A 193 -1.83 22.60 10.44
CA SER A 193 -0.81 23.51 10.98
C SER A 193 0.02 22.84 12.08
N VAL A 194 -0.61 22.16 13.05
CA VAL A 194 0.12 21.43 14.12
C VAL A 194 1.02 20.34 13.54
N VAL A 195 0.52 19.54 12.61
CA VAL A 195 1.31 18.46 11.98
C VAL A 195 2.46 19.05 11.17
N ARG A 196 2.20 20.04 10.31
CA ARG A 196 3.23 20.72 9.49
C ARG A 196 4.33 21.34 10.37
N ASN A 197 3.95 22.04 11.44
CA ASN A 197 4.89 22.65 12.39
C ASN A 197 5.72 21.64 13.19
N ARG A 198 5.25 20.40 13.34
CA ARG A 198 6.03 19.32 13.94
C ARG A 198 6.99 18.71 12.94
N LEU A 199 6.52 18.45 11.72
CA LEU A 199 7.35 17.85 10.67
C LEU A 199 8.50 18.76 10.22
N ILE A 200 8.30 20.08 10.16
CA ILE A 200 9.36 21.05 9.79
C ILE A 200 10.55 21.08 10.78
N ARG A 201 10.34 20.61 12.03
CA ARG A 201 11.39 20.53 13.05
C ARG A 201 12.24 19.27 12.94
N LEU A 202 11.80 18.31 12.13
CA LEU A 202 12.50 17.05 11.93
C LEU A 202 13.61 17.22 10.90
N LYS A 203 14.60 16.34 10.99
CA LYS A 203 15.72 16.27 10.04
C LYS A 203 16.00 14.83 9.66
N LEU A 204 16.36 14.61 8.40
CA LEU A 204 16.98 13.38 7.97
C LEU A 204 18.49 13.59 8.01
N LYS A 205 19.16 13.03 9.03
CA LYS A 205 20.56 13.37 9.36
C LYS A 205 20.63 14.88 9.64
N ASP A 206 21.49 15.61 8.94
CA ASP A 206 21.66 17.05 9.11
C ASP A 206 20.74 17.90 8.23
N GLU A 207 20.00 17.27 7.29
CA GLU A 207 19.14 17.95 6.32
C GLU A 207 17.71 18.12 6.87
N PRO A 208 17.16 19.35 6.91
CA PRO A 208 15.79 19.59 7.37
C PRO A 208 14.76 18.97 6.43
N ILE A 209 13.66 18.49 7.01
CA ILE A 209 12.49 18.06 6.24
C ILE A 209 11.76 19.31 5.71
N GLN A 210 11.51 19.34 4.41
CA GLN A 210 10.76 20.39 3.75
C GLN A 210 9.28 20.01 3.69
N VAL A 211 8.45 20.79 4.37
CA VAL A 211 7.00 20.64 4.28
C VAL A 211 6.51 21.49 3.12
N VAL A 212 5.83 20.86 2.16
CA VAL A 212 5.29 21.54 0.97
C VAL A 212 3.77 21.55 1.03
N ASP A 213 3.18 22.54 0.36
CA ASP A 213 1.73 22.63 0.27
C ASP A 213 1.15 21.47 -0.56
N PRO A 214 -0.06 21.00 -0.22
CA PRO A 214 -0.78 20.05 -1.03
C PRO A 214 -0.91 20.48 -2.49
N VAL A 215 -0.97 19.49 -3.38
CA VAL A 215 -1.17 19.74 -4.80
C VAL A 215 -2.61 20.20 -5.04
N LEU A 216 -2.77 21.30 -5.77
CA LEU A 216 -4.08 21.82 -6.18
C LEU A 216 -4.63 21.00 -7.36
N ASP A 217 -5.96 20.89 -7.44
CA ASP A 217 -6.64 20.18 -8.52
C ASP A 217 -6.29 20.75 -9.90
N ASP A 218 -6.15 22.08 -10.00
CA ASP A 218 -5.74 22.75 -11.23
C ASP A 218 -4.33 22.32 -11.67
N SER A 219 -3.40 22.11 -10.73
CA SER A 219 -2.07 21.59 -11.06
C SER A 219 -2.14 20.17 -11.62
N ILE A 220 -3.07 19.35 -11.12
CA ILE A 220 -3.32 18.00 -11.65
C ILE A 220 -3.93 18.08 -13.04
N ASP A 221 -4.87 18.99 -13.29
CA ASP A 221 -5.50 19.15 -14.60
C ASP A 221 -4.50 19.67 -15.65
N VAL A 222 -3.69 20.68 -15.29
CA VAL A 222 -2.58 21.17 -16.12
C VAL A 222 -1.64 20.02 -16.47
N LEU A 223 -1.29 19.15 -15.52
CA LEU A 223 -0.45 18.00 -15.81
C LEU A 223 -1.11 16.99 -16.78
N LYS A 224 -2.43 16.80 -16.67
CA LYS A 224 -3.21 15.91 -17.56
C LYS A 224 -3.33 16.44 -19.00
N ARG A 225 -3.03 17.72 -19.27
CA ARG A 225 -3.04 18.27 -20.64
C ARG A 225 -2.18 17.47 -21.60
N HIS A 226 -1.03 16.94 -21.15
CA HIS A 226 -0.13 16.12 -21.96
C HIS A 226 -0.84 14.89 -22.54
N LEU A 227 -1.76 14.27 -21.80
CA LEU A 227 -2.53 13.14 -22.31
C LEU A 227 -3.58 13.57 -23.32
N ARG A 228 -4.21 14.74 -23.14
CA ARG A 228 -5.16 15.30 -24.12
C ARG A 228 -4.48 15.64 -25.43
N GLU A 229 -3.27 16.20 -25.35
CA GLU A 229 -2.46 16.59 -26.50
C GLU A 229 -1.90 15.35 -27.23
N LEU A 230 -1.32 14.39 -26.50
CA LEU A 230 -0.74 13.18 -27.10
C LEU A 230 -1.79 12.17 -27.56
N PHE A 231 -2.89 12.04 -26.81
CA PHE A 231 -3.91 11.02 -27.01
C PHE A 231 -5.32 11.63 -26.92
N PRO A 232 -5.77 12.41 -27.93
CA PRO A 232 -7.06 13.10 -27.88
C PRO A 232 -8.28 12.19 -27.67
N GLN A 233 -8.17 10.92 -28.11
CA GLN A 233 -9.24 9.92 -27.97
C GLN A 233 -9.24 9.18 -26.61
N LEU A 234 -8.30 9.50 -25.71
CA LEU A 234 -8.18 8.85 -24.41
C LEU A 234 -9.18 9.45 -23.41
N ASP A 235 -10.07 8.61 -22.87
CA ASP A 235 -10.97 8.99 -21.79
C ASP A 235 -10.21 9.06 -20.45
N LEU A 236 -9.94 10.29 -19.99
CA LEU A 236 -9.20 10.55 -18.76
C LEU A 236 -9.95 10.15 -17.48
N GLN A 237 -11.25 9.87 -17.56
CA GLN A 237 -12.02 9.34 -16.44
C GLN A 237 -11.92 7.80 -16.36
N LYS A 238 -11.50 7.15 -17.44
CA LYS A 238 -11.47 5.68 -17.58
C LYS A 238 -10.08 5.17 -17.97
N LEU A 239 -9.09 5.42 -17.11
CA LEU A 239 -7.71 4.97 -17.28
C LEU A 239 -7.50 3.52 -16.81
N GLN A 240 -8.33 2.60 -17.30
CA GLN A 240 -8.16 1.16 -17.13
C GLN A 240 -7.77 0.50 -18.46
N LYS A 241 -7.01 -0.59 -18.39
CA LYS A 241 -6.48 -1.31 -19.57
C LYS A 241 -7.54 -1.70 -20.59
N VAL A 242 -8.76 -1.99 -20.13
CA VAL A 242 -9.88 -2.35 -21.01
C VAL A 242 -10.30 -1.20 -21.94
N HIS A 243 -10.08 0.05 -21.51
CA HIS A 243 -10.38 1.26 -22.28
C HIS A 243 -9.15 1.75 -23.04
N THR A 244 -8.00 1.89 -22.36
CA THR A 244 -6.80 2.47 -22.97
C THR A 244 -6.26 1.65 -24.15
N LYS A 245 -6.42 0.31 -24.12
CA LYS A 245 -6.01 -0.58 -25.23
C LYS A 245 -6.79 -0.34 -26.53
N LYS A 246 -7.92 0.36 -26.49
CA LYS A 246 -8.75 0.66 -27.66
C LYS A 246 -8.26 1.91 -28.40
N VAL A 247 -7.38 2.69 -27.79
CA VAL A 247 -6.85 3.94 -28.35
C VAL A 247 -5.55 3.62 -29.08
N ALA A 248 -5.59 3.56 -30.41
CA ALA A 248 -4.48 3.12 -31.25
C ALA A 248 -3.21 3.97 -31.03
N ASP A 249 -3.35 5.30 -30.98
CA ASP A 249 -2.21 6.22 -30.80
C ASP A 249 -1.51 6.01 -29.45
N TYR A 250 -2.29 5.74 -28.39
CA TYR A 250 -1.74 5.42 -27.08
C TYR A 250 -0.95 4.11 -27.12
N VAL A 251 -1.50 3.05 -27.73
CA VAL A 251 -0.84 1.75 -27.83
C VAL A 251 0.46 1.87 -28.63
N SER A 252 0.42 2.51 -29.81
CA SER A 252 1.59 2.73 -30.65
C SER A 252 2.68 3.53 -29.91
N TRP A 253 2.29 4.58 -29.18
CA TRP A 253 3.23 5.36 -28.41
C TRP A 253 3.87 4.56 -27.28
N ILE A 254 3.09 3.77 -26.54
CA ILE A 254 3.61 2.88 -25.49
C ILE A 254 4.62 1.88 -26.07
N GLU A 255 4.33 1.28 -27.23
CA GLU A 255 5.23 0.31 -27.89
C GLU A 255 6.54 0.97 -28.34
N LYS A 256 6.48 2.21 -28.85
CA LYS A 256 7.66 2.96 -29.31
C LYS A 256 8.51 3.50 -28.16
N HIS A 257 7.88 3.93 -27.07
CA HIS A 257 8.54 4.73 -26.03
C HIS A 257 8.72 4.06 -24.69
N CYS A 258 8.08 2.92 -24.45
CA CYS A 258 8.10 2.30 -23.13
C CYS A 258 8.70 0.90 -23.14
N LYS A 259 9.46 0.58 -22.09
CA LYS A 259 9.78 -0.80 -21.71
C LYS A 259 9.05 -1.13 -20.41
N MET A 260 8.18 -2.12 -20.45
CA MET A 260 7.36 -2.53 -19.32
C MET A 260 7.79 -3.92 -18.84
N ILE A 261 8.25 -3.99 -17.60
CA ILE A 261 8.54 -5.25 -16.91
C ILE A 261 7.79 -5.27 -15.57
N HIS A 262 7.79 -6.38 -14.86
CA HIS A 262 6.92 -6.56 -13.70
C HIS A 262 7.18 -5.56 -12.56
N TYR A 263 8.44 -5.18 -12.35
CA TYR A 263 8.84 -4.24 -11.28
C TYR A 263 9.35 -2.89 -11.78
N VAL A 264 9.47 -2.69 -13.08
CA VAL A 264 9.97 -1.44 -13.66
C VAL A 264 9.14 -1.03 -14.87
N PHE A 265 8.72 0.22 -14.90
CA PHE A 265 8.15 0.89 -16.06
C PHE A 265 9.12 1.97 -16.52
N GLN A 266 9.57 1.90 -17.76
CA GLN A 266 10.56 2.82 -18.32
C GLN A 266 9.95 3.58 -19.49
N ILE A 267 10.24 4.87 -19.60
CA ILE A 267 9.92 5.73 -20.74
C ILE A 267 11.22 6.33 -21.26
N ARG A 268 11.40 6.38 -22.58
CA ARG A 268 12.57 7.00 -23.21
C ARG A 268 12.16 7.84 -24.42
N LYS A 269 12.85 8.97 -24.64
CA LYS A 269 12.73 9.73 -25.89
C LYS A 269 13.17 8.86 -27.08
N CYS A 270 12.49 9.04 -28.22
CA CYS A 270 12.96 8.48 -29.49
C CYS A 270 13.77 9.52 -30.25
N SER A 271 14.49 9.08 -31.29
CA SER A 271 15.26 9.97 -32.18
C SER A 271 14.39 10.70 -33.22
N ASP A 272 13.10 10.41 -33.29
CA ASP A 272 12.16 11.04 -34.22
C ASP A 272 11.73 12.43 -33.72
N ARG A 273 12.17 13.47 -34.45
CA ARG A 273 11.94 14.89 -34.14
C ARG A 273 10.48 15.33 -34.25
N ASN A 274 9.65 14.57 -34.97
CA ASN A 274 8.20 14.82 -35.02
C ASN A 274 7.48 14.24 -33.80
N CYS A 275 8.18 13.48 -32.96
CA CYS A 275 7.61 12.78 -31.81
C CYS A 275 8.21 13.25 -30.47
N CYS A 276 9.53 13.39 -30.41
CA CYS A 276 10.25 13.85 -29.23
C CYS A 276 11.18 15.03 -29.58
N LEU A 277 11.38 15.92 -28.61
CA LEU A 277 12.51 16.84 -28.66
C LEU A 277 13.82 16.04 -28.69
N GLU A 278 14.86 16.65 -29.25
CA GLU A 278 16.19 16.04 -29.30
C GLU A 278 16.66 15.69 -27.88
N PRO A 279 17.06 14.43 -27.61
CA PRO A 279 17.57 14.04 -26.31
C PRO A 279 18.84 14.83 -25.96
N SER A 280 18.96 15.27 -24.71
CA SER A 280 20.17 15.95 -24.23
C SER A 280 21.35 14.98 -24.02
N LEU A 281 21.06 13.70 -23.78
CA LEU A 281 22.05 12.64 -23.62
C LEU A 281 22.21 11.81 -24.90
N SER A 282 23.42 11.27 -25.11
CA SER A 282 23.69 10.34 -26.22
C SER A 282 22.91 9.04 -26.08
N ALA A 283 22.63 8.39 -27.21
CA ALA A 283 21.91 7.11 -27.24
C ALA A 283 22.58 6.02 -26.39
N GLU A 284 23.91 6.03 -26.28
CA GLU A 284 24.68 5.11 -25.42
C GLU A 284 24.38 5.28 -23.92
N LYS A 285 24.02 6.50 -23.48
CA LYS A 285 23.65 6.80 -22.09
C LYS A 285 22.16 6.56 -21.81
N LEU A 286 21.35 6.43 -22.86
CA LEU A 286 19.91 6.23 -22.78
C LEU A 286 19.52 4.76 -23.05
N GLN A 287 20.31 3.82 -22.57
CA GLN A 287 20.00 2.40 -22.70
C GLN A 287 18.93 1.97 -21.68
N TRP A 288 18.09 1.01 -22.07
CA TRP A 288 17.10 0.46 -21.16
C TRP A 288 17.77 -0.18 -19.95
N LEU A 289 17.18 0.02 -18.76
CA LEU A 289 17.59 -0.71 -17.57
C LEU A 289 17.39 -2.22 -17.84
N PRO A 290 18.44 -3.04 -17.65
CA PRO A 290 18.36 -4.48 -17.80
C PRO A 290 17.55 -5.10 -16.66
N ASP A 291 17.01 -6.28 -16.93
CA ASP A 291 16.35 -7.12 -15.95
C ASP A 291 17.38 -7.77 -15.02
N PRO A 292 17.00 -8.14 -13.79
CA PRO A 292 17.88 -8.92 -12.92
C PRO A 292 18.30 -10.22 -13.60
N VAL A 293 19.59 -10.53 -13.59
CA VAL A 293 20.16 -11.80 -14.07
C VAL A 293 20.93 -12.43 -12.93
N LEU A 294 20.70 -13.71 -12.67
CA LEU A 294 21.39 -14.44 -11.62
C LEU A 294 22.84 -14.79 -11.99
N GLU A 295 23.70 -14.82 -10.98
CA GLU A 295 24.98 -15.52 -11.04
C GLU A 295 24.74 -17.05 -11.05
N GLU A 296 25.78 -17.82 -11.37
CA GLU A 296 25.70 -19.28 -11.48
C GLU A 296 25.28 -19.95 -10.17
N ASP A 297 25.58 -19.31 -9.03
CA ASP A 297 25.22 -19.77 -7.69
C ASP A 297 23.72 -19.63 -7.35
N GLY A 298 22.97 -18.84 -8.14
CA GLY A 298 21.55 -18.57 -7.93
C GLY A 298 21.22 -17.66 -6.72
N ASN A 299 22.21 -17.19 -5.97
CA ASN A 299 22.01 -16.40 -4.76
C ASN A 299 22.06 -14.90 -5.05
N HIS A 300 22.98 -14.46 -5.91
CA HIS A 300 23.21 -13.06 -6.20
C HIS A 300 22.85 -12.70 -7.64
N CYS A 301 22.43 -11.46 -7.86
CA CYS A 301 22.28 -10.93 -9.21
C CYS A 301 23.64 -10.43 -9.70
N LYS A 302 23.93 -10.67 -10.98
CA LYS A 302 25.09 -10.10 -11.67
C LYS A 302 25.12 -8.58 -11.53
N LYS A 303 26.32 -8.00 -11.51
CA LYS A 303 26.47 -6.54 -11.41
C LYS A 303 25.96 -5.86 -12.68
N TYR A 304 25.48 -4.61 -12.54
CA TYR A 304 24.96 -3.83 -13.66
C TYR A 304 25.92 -3.77 -14.85
N ASN A 305 27.22 -3.59 -14.61
CA ASN A 305 28.22 -3.51 -15.68
C ASN A 305 28.35 -4.80 -16.51
N ASP A 306 28.00 -5.95 -15.93
CA ASP A 306 28.11 -7.26 -16.57
C ASP A 306 26.86 -7.60 -17.40
N VAL A 307 25.77 -6.86 -17.19
CA VAL A 307 24.46 -7.10 -17.84
C VAL A 307 23.96 -5.91 -18.66
N LYS A 308 24.56 -4.72 -18.49
CA LYS A 308 24.20 -3.54 -19.30
C LYS A 308 24.40 -3.86 -20.78
N ASN A 309 23.47 -3.41 -21.61
CA ASN A 309 23.43 -3.63 -23.05
C ASN A 309 23.22 -5.08 -23.50
N GLN A 310 22.84 -5.99 -22.59
CA GLN A 310 22.41 -7.35 -22.95
C GLN A 310 20.90 -7.43 -23.04
N ASP A 311 20.41 -8.33 -23.88
CA ASP A 311 18.99 -8.70 -23.94
C ASP A 311 18.66 -9.63 -22.78
N THR A 312 18.29 -9.01 -21.66
CA THR A 312 17.86 -9.70 -20.45
C THR A 312 16.37 -10.05 -20.49
N THR A 313 15.95 -10.97 -19.62
CA THR A 313 14.55 -11.42 -19.52
C THR A 313 14.10 -11.45 -18.06
N GLU A 314 12.79 -11.49 -17.84
CA GLU A 314 12.21 -11.51 -16.49
C GLU A 314 12.36 -12.85 -15.72
N LYS A 315 13.10 -13.83 -16.25
CA LYS A 315 13.18 -15.20 -15.70
C LYS A 315 13.67 -15.24 -14.26
N ASP A 316 14.61 -14.37 -13.90
CA ASP A 316 15.26 -14.38 -12.59
C ASP A 316 14.63 -13.43 -11.58
N ARG A 317 13.47 -12.83 -11.91
CA ARG A 317 12.80 -11.86 -11.03
C ARG A 317 12.39 -12.51 -9.69
N PRO A 318 12.48 -11.76 -8.56
CA PRO A 318 12.23 -12.32 -7.22
C PRO A 318 10.90 -13.08 -7.03
N SER A 319 9.80 -12.59 -7.62
CA SER A 319 8.47 -13.25 -7.47
C SER A 319 8.34 -14.59 -8.20
N LEU A 320 9.17 -14.86 -9.21
CA LEU A 320 9.16 -16.17 -9.87
C LEU A 320 9.91 -17.24 -9.06
N ARG A 321 10.81 -16.85 -8.15
CA ARG A 321 11.53 -17.78 -7.28
C ARG A 321 10.60 -18.43 -6.27
N GLN A 322 9.77 -17.63 -5.59
CA GLN A 322 8.81 -18.12 -4.59
C GLN A 322 7.76 -19.08 -5.17
N ALA A 323 7.46 -18.99 -6.47
CA ALA A 323 6.50 -19.88 -7.12
C ALA A 323 7.02 -21.31 -7.32
N LYS A 324 8.34 -21.54 -7.29
CA LYS A 324 8.95 -22.87 -7.47
C LYS A 324 8.90 -23.75 -6.21
N GLU A 325 8.67 -23.16 -5.04
CA GLU A 325 8.56 -23.87 -3.74
C GLU A 325 7.11 -24.13 -3.32
N LYS A 326 6.22 -24.54 -4.24
CA LYS A 326 4.93 -25.10 -3.83
C LYS A 326 5.13 -26.57 -3.42
N PRO A 327 4.65 -27.01 -2.25
CA PRO A 327 4.65 -28.44 -1.92
C PRO A 327 3.83 -29.18 -2.97
N VAL A 328 4.38 -30.29 -3.45
CA VAL A 328 3.77 -31.17 -4.44
C VAL A 328 2.37 -31.54 -3.96
N LYS A 329 1.34 -31.04 -4.65
CA LYS A 329 -0.02 -31.55 -4.47
C LYS A 329 0.00 -33.02 -4.86
N ARG A 330 -0.18 -33.90 -3.87
CA ARG A 330 -0.37 -35.33 -4.08
C ARG A 330 -1.71 -35.50 -4.80
N ASN A 331 -1.66 -35.68 -6.12
CA ASN A 331 -2.84 -35.96 -6.94
C ASN A 331 -3.43 -37.31 -6.48
N LYS A 332 -4.58 -37.30 -5.80
CA LYS A 332 -5.47 -38.45 -5.82
C LYS A 332 -6.12 -38.48 -7.20
N ARG A 333 -5.63 -39.36 -8.08
CA ARG A 333 -6.36 -39.75 -9.29
C ARG A 333 -7.64 -40.43 -8.83
N ASN A 334 -8.78 -39.84 -9.17
CA ASN A 334 -10.03 -40.59 -9.26
C ASN A 334 -9.95 -41.40 -10.55
N GLU A 335 -9.65 -42.69 -10.43
CA GLU A 335 -9.94 -43.65 -11.48
C GLU A 335 -11.42 -44.01 -11.36
N THR A 336 -12.19 -43.55 -12.34
CA THR A 336 -13.55 -43.96 -12.58
C THR A 336 -13.51 -45.32 -13.28
N VAL A 337 -13.92 -46.38 -12.60
CA VAL A 337 -14.42 -47.60 -13.26
C VAL A 337 -15.71 -47.96 -12.54
N GLY A 338 -16.82 -47.79 -13.26
CA GLY A 338 -18.14 -48.23 -12.81
C GLY A 338 -18.28 -49.74 -12.91
N ILE A 339 -19.27 -50.26 -12.19
CA ILE A 339 -20.35 -51.12 -12.69
C ILE A 339 -21.34 -51.33 -11.53
N ASN A 340 -22.60 -51.47 -11.91
CA ASN A 340 -23.84 -51.42 -11.14
C ASN A 340 -24.07 -52.58 -10.16
N GLU A 341 -25.22 -52.45 -9.48
CA GLU A 341 -26.09 -53.54 -8.97
C GLU A 341 -25.64 -54.23 -7.68
N THR A 342 -26.49 -54.63 -6.74
CA THR A 342 -27.85 -54.29 -6.26
C THR A 342 -27.93 -55.03 -4.92
N ASP A 343 -28.84 -54.59 -4.06
CA ASP A 343 -29.58 -55.43 -3.11
C ASP A 343 -28.96 -55.97 -1.81
N THR A 344 -29.77 -55.72 -0.76
CA THR A 344 -30.10 -56.60 0.38
C THR A 344 -29.06 -56.78 1.49
N ASN A 345 -29.40 -56.96 2.76
CA ASN A 345 -30.53 -56.68 3.65
C ASN A 345 -30.08 -57.21 5.03
N GLN A 346 -30.77 -56.81 6.11
CA GLN A 346 -30.91 -57.54 7.39
C GLN A 346 -29.71 -57.54 8.37
N ASN A 347 -29.80 -56.84 9.51
CA ASN A 347 -30.54 -57.14 10.76
C ASN A 347 -29.78 -58.10 11.71
N ALA A 348 -29.42 -57.60 12.91
CA ALA A 348 -30.02 -58.01 14.21
C ALA A 348 -29.06 -57.81 15.42
N ASN A 349 -29.47 -56.89 16.31
CA ASN A 349 -29.57 -56.95 17.79
C ASN A 349 -28.58 -57.80 18.63
N GLN A 350 -27.92 -57.21 19.66
CA GLN A 350 -28.37 -57.19 21.08
C GLN A 350 -27.30 -56.59 22.05
N SER A 351 -27.75 -55.71 22.99
CA SER A 351 -27.31 -55.42 24.40
C SER A 351 -25.81 -55.33 24.77
N THR A 352 -25.25 -54.44 25.61
CA THR A 352 -25.72 -53.60 26.75
C THR A 352 -24.58 -52.67 27.21
N GLU A 353 -24.94 -51.48 27.68
CA GLU A 353 -24.31 -50.60 28.71
C GLU A 353 -22.87 -50.02 28.60
N SER A 354 -22.87 -48.69 28.39
CA SER A 354 -22.12 -47.63 29.12
C SER A 354 -20.68 -47.25 28.74
N THR A 355 -20.55 -46.17 27.96
CA THR A 355 -19.45 -45.17 28.07
C THR A 355 -19.92 -43.87 27.38
N PRO A 356 -19.57 -42.66 27.87
CA PRO A 356 -20.24 -41.44 27.49
C PRO A 356 -19.82 -40.98 26.08
N VAL A 357 -20.82 -40.62 25.28
CA VAL A 357 -20.69 -40.07 23.94
C VAL A 357 -20.05 -38.69 24.04
N LEU A 358 -18.86 -38.55 23.47
CA LEU A 358 -18.29 -37.27 23.08
C LEU A 358 -19.20 -36.68 21.99
N ILE A 359 -19.92 -35.62 22.34
CA ILE A 359 -20.65 -34.80 21.37
C ILE A 359 -19.60 -34.16 20.47
N GLU A 360 -19.75 -34.40 19.16
CA GLU A 360 -18.88 -33.88 18.10
C GLU A 360 -18.81 -32.35 18.14
N ASP A 361 -17.61 -31.83 18.42
CA ASP A 361 -17.27 -30.43 18.17
C ASP A 361 -17.21 -30.19 16.66
N ASN A 362 -18.27 -29.59 16.15
CA ASN A 362 -18.37 -29.10 14.79
C ASN A 362 -17.50 -27.83 14.65
N MET A 363 -16.17 -28.00 14.62
CA MET A 363 -15.22 -26.91 14.43
C MET A 363 -14.95 -26.69 12.93
N LEU A 364 -15.28 -25.47 12.49
CA LEU A 364 -15.01 -24.93 11.16
C LEU A 364 -13.64 -25.38 10.63
N THR A 365 -13.67 -26.23 9.60
CA THR A 365 -12.47 -26.64 8.88
C THR A 365 -11.91 -25.44 8.11
N SER A 366 -10.59 -25.30 8.21
CA SER A 366 -9.77 -24.20 7.72
C SER A 366 -9.96 -23.91 6.23
N ASP A 367 -10.67 -22.84 5.88
CA ASP A 367 -10.63 -22.23 4.54
C ASP A 367 -9.36 -21.36 4.40
N PRO A 368 -8.38 -21.74 3.55
CA PRO A 368 -7.17 -20.96 3.34
C PRO A 368 -7.45 -19.57 2.74
N SER A 369 -8.62 -19.36 2.12
CA SER A 369 -9.03 -18.08 1.53
C SER A 369 -9.25 -16.98 2.57
N LEU A 370 -9.50 -17.35 3.83
CA LEU A 370 -9.72 -16.42 4.92
C LEU A 370 -8.45 -15.67 5.33
N TYR A 371 -7.29 -16.33 5.29
CA TYR A 371 -6.05 -15.80 5.86
C TYR A 371 -5.26 -14.90 4.90
N THR A 372 -5.89 -13.85 4.40
CA THR A 372 -5.32 -12.89 3.45
C THR A 372 -5.31 -11.47 4.02
N VAL A 373 -4.48 -10.60 3.45
CA VAL A 373 -4.41 -9.17 3.83
C VAL A 373 -5.78 -8.48 3.70
N GLN A 374 -6.57 -8.84 2.68
CA GLN A 374 -7.90 -8.27 2.44
C GLN A 374 -8.92 -8.64 3.52
N ASN A 375 -8.67 -9.74 4.23
CA ASN A 375 -9.55 -10.27 5.26
C ASN A 375 -9.05 -9.96 6.68
N ALA A 376 -7.89 -9.31 6.82
CA ALA A 376 -7.43 -8.79 8.09
C ALA A 376 -8.37 -7.67 8.59
N ARG A 377 -8.70 -7.70 9.88
CA ARG A 377 -9.64 -6.75 10.51
C ARG A 377 -9.07 -6.04 11.72
N SER A 378 -8.22 -6.72 12.49
CA SER A 378 -7.60 -6.20 13.71
C SER A 378 -6.36 -7.03 14.05
N VAL A 379 -5.68 -6.68 15.15
CA VAL A 379 -4.51 -7.37 15.67
C VAL A 379 -4.66 -7.55 17.18
N CYS A 380 -4.52 -8.78 17.68
CA CYS A 380 -4.44 -9.08 19.10
C CYS A 380 -3.00 -9.39 19.52
N GLU A 381 -2.67 -9.21 20.79
CA GLU A 381 -1.37 -9.58 21.35
C GLU A 381 -1.47 -10.91 22.11
N CYS A 382 -0.56 -11.84 21.85
CA CYS A 382 -0.51 -13.10 22.58
C CYS A 382 0.16 -12.90 23.95
N ILE A 383 -0.55 -13.20 25.04
CA ILE A 383 0.00 -13.06 26.41
C ILE A 383 1.26 -13.91 26.65
N GLY A 384 1.38 -15.06 25.98
CA GLY A 384 2.50 -15.98 26.18
C GLY A 384 3.80 -15.58 25.47
N CYS A 385 3.75 -14.75 24.42
CA CYS A 385 4.94 -14.42 23.64
C CYS A 385 5.05 -12.94 23.22
N ALA A 386 4.05 -12.12 23.59
CA ALA A 386 3.93 -10.71 23.22
C ALA A 386 3.97 -10.43 21.71
N LYS A 387 3.82 -11.46 20.86
CA LYS A 387 3.77 -11.28 19.41
C LYS A 387 2.37 -10.83 18.99
N PRO A 388 2.26 -9.88 18.05
CA PRO A 388 0.99 -9.53 17.44
C PRO A 388 0.50 -10.68 16.54
N ARG A 389 -0.79 -11.01 16.62
CA ARG A 389 -1.50 -11.99 15.79
C ARG A 389 -2.66 -11.33 15.08
N VAL A 390 -2.87 -11.72 13.82
CA VAL A 390 -3.86 -11.06 12.96
C VAL A 390 -5.23 -11.68 13.17
N VAL A 391 -6.24 -10.82 13.36
CA VAL A 391 -7.65 -11.20 13.44
C VAL A 391 -8.27 -11.08 12.05
N TYR A 392 -8.91 -12.16 11.57
CA TYR A 392 -9.50 -12.24 10.24
C TYR A 392 -11.03 -12.33 10.31
N SER A 393 -11.70 -11.87 9.25
CA SER A 393 -13.14 -12.11 9.02
C SER A 393 -13.45 -12.20 7.53
N HIS A 394 -14.32 -13.13 7.13
CA HIS A 394 -14.79 -13.28 5.76
C HIS A 394 -15.50 -12.04 5.23
N HIS A 395 -16.16 -11.30 6.13
CA HIS A 395 -16.91 -10.09 5.77
C HIS A 395 -16.28 -8.86 6.41
N ARG A 396 -16.57 -7.69 5.85
CA ARG A 396 -16.25 -6.43 6.49
C ARG A 396 -17.13 -6.30 7.74
N LEU A 397 -16.52 -6.02 8.88
CA LEU A 397 -17.25 -5.81 10.13
C LEU A 397 -18.04 -4.50 10.05
N THR A 398 -19.24 -4.47 10.65
CA THR A 398 -19.99 -3.23 10.85
C THR A 398 -19.34 -2.39 11.95
N GLU A 399 -19.66 -1.09 12.02
CA GLU A 399 -19.13 -0.20 13.07
C GLU A 399 -19.38 -0.75 14.49
N TRP A 400 -20.60 -1.23 14.76
CA TRP A 400 -20.93 -1.88 16.02
C TRP A 400 -20.09 -3.14 16.30
N GLN A 401 -19.84 -3.97 15.29
CA GLN A 401 -19.03 -5.19 15.44
C GLN A 401 -17.55 -4.86 15.67
N GLN A 402 -17.04 -3.78 15.09
CA GLN A 402 -15.68 -3.31 15.36
C GLN A 402 -15.54 -2.84 16.81
N ILE A 403 -16.50 -2.05 17.31
CA ILE A 403 -16.52 -1.60 18.71
C ILE A 403 -16.59 -2.81 19.66
N SER A 404 -17.53 -3.74 19.42
CA SER A 404 -17.65 -4.95 20.23
C SER A 404 -16.39 -5.81 20.20
N LEU A 405 -15.67 -5.85 19.07
CA LEU A 405 -14.41 -6.58 18.97
C LEU A 405 -13.32 -5.95 19.82
N ILE A 406 -13.19 -4.62 19.79
CA ILE A 406 -12.21 -3.88 20.61
C ILE A 406 -12.47 -4.12 22.10
N VAL A 407 -13.73 -3.99 22.53
CA VAL A 407 -14.12 -4.24 23.93
C VAL A 407 -13.78 -5.68 24.32
N ALA A 408 -14.19 -6.65 23.51
CA ALA A 408 -13.94 -8.06 23.80
C ALA A 408 -12.43 -8.39 23.85
N MET A 409 -11.62 -7.80 22.96
CA MET A 409 -10.16 -7.96 22.97
C MET A 409 -9.47 -7.27 24.16
N SER A 410 -10.15 -6.32 24.83
CA SER A 410 -9.66 -5.72 26.08
C SER A 410 -10.07 -6.52 27.32
N GLU A 411 -11.17 -7.28 27.23
CA GLU A 411 -11.70 -8.10 28.33
C GLU A 411 -11.12 -9.52 28.36
N TYR A 412 -10.78 -10.07 27.20
CA TYR A 412 -10.29 -11.45 27.06
C TYR A 412 -8.82 -11.51 26.67
N GLU A 413 -8.07 -12.33 27.40
CA GLU A 413 -6.68 -12.62 27.08
C GLU A 413 -6.58 -13.67 25.96
N TYR A 414 -5.67 -13.42 25.01
CA TYR A 414 -5.45 -14.31 23.88
C TYR A 414 -4.10 -15.03 23.98
N THR A 415 -4.07 -16.32 23.62
CA THR A 415 -2.83 -17.11 23.48
C THR A 415 -2.74 -17.73 22.09
N CYS A 416 -1.54 -17.83 21.52
CA CYS A 416 -1.33 -18.43 20.20
C CYS A 416 -2.02 -19.80 20.08
N GLY A 417 -2.87 -19.94 19.06
CA GLY A 417 -3.58 -21.18 18.76
C GLY A 417 -4.89 -21.39 19.53
N SER A 418 -5.21 -20.54 20.52
CA SER A 418 -6.53 -20.58 21.18
C SER A 418 -7.60 -19.90 20.32
N ALA A 419 -8.87 -20.16 20.65
CA ALA A 419 -9.96 -19.32 20.17
C ALA A 419 -9.72 -17.86 20.63
N LEU A 420 -10.08 -16.91 19.76
CA LEU A 420 -9.89 -15.49 20.04
C LEU A 420 -10.86 -14.99 21.09
N LEU A 421 -12.12 -15.43 21.01
CA LEU A 421 -13.21 -15.02 21.89
C LEU A 421 -13.93 -16.26 22.42
N PRO A 422 -14.53 -16.18 23.62
CA PRO A 422 -15.34 -17.27 24.13
C PRO A 422 -16.63 -17.45 23.30
N PRO A 423 -17.21 -18.67 23.24
CA PRO A 423 -18.40 -18.99 22.45
C PRO A 423 -19.65 -18.17 22.84
N SER A 424 -19.66 -17.52 23.99
CA SER A 424 -20.75 -16.67 24.48
C SER A 424 -20.80 -15.29 23.81
N THR A 425 -19.77 -14.90 23.05
CA THR A 425 -19.69 -13.60 22.41
C THR A 425 -20.39 -13.61 21.04
N GLN A 426 -21.14 -12.55 20.71
CA GLN A 426 -21.82 -12.42 19.41
C GLN A 426 -20.88 -12.37 18.19
N LEU A 427 -19.57 -12.31 18.42
CA LEU A 427 -18.52 -12.23 17.41
C LEU A 427 -17.72 -13.53 17.24
N CYS A 428 -17.90 -14.54 18.09
CA CYS A 428 -17.08 -15.76 18.07
C CYS A 428 -17.06 -16.45 16.70
N ASP A 429 -18.19 -16.42 15.98
CA ASP A 429 -18.33 -17.06 14.66
C ASP A 429 -17.96 -16.14 13.48
N LYS A 430 -17.64 -14.87 13.76
CA LYS A 430 -17.37 -13.85 12.74
C LYS A 430 -15.92 -13.46 12.65
N VAL A 431 -15.17 -13.59 13.74
CA VAL A 431 -13.75 -13.22 13.80
C VAL A 431 -12.92 -14.39 14.29
N VAL A 432 -11.73 -14.55 13.71
CA VAL A 432 -10.88 -15.69 14.06
C VAL A 432 -9.40 -15.33 13.96
N CYS A 433 -8.61 -15.92 14.87
CA CYS A 433 -7.16 -16.00 14.72
C CYS A 433 -6.78 -17.40 14.21
N LYS A 434 -5.66 -17.53 13.50
CA LYS A 434 -5.20 -18.84 13.05
C LYS A 434 -5.05 -19.80 14.24
N SER A 435 -5.77 -20.92 14.21
CA SER A 435 -5.78 -21.93 15.26
C SER A 435 -4.50 -22.77 15.30
N ASN A 436 -3.74 -22.83 14.20
CA ASN A 436 -2.47 -23.57 14.12
C ASN A 436 -1.23 -22.72 14.48
N LEU A 437 -1.40 -21.63 15.22
CA LEU A 437 -0.31 -20.78 15.66
C LEU A 437 0.33 -21.32 16.94
N THR A 438 1.66 -21.25 17.00
CA THR A 438 2.42 -21.45 18.24
C THR A 438 3.24 -20.21 18.58
N CYS A 439 3.63 -20.05 19.84
CA CYS A 439 4.44 -18.92 20.29
C CYS A 439 5.81 -18.83 19.58
N SER A 440 6.35 -19.95 19.09
CA SER A 440 7.62 -19.97 18.35
C SER A 440 7.50 -19.48 16.91
N MET A 441 6.31 -19.54 16.30
CA MET A 441 6.09 -19.11 14.92
C MET A 441 6.33 -17.59 14.73
N PRO A 442 6.84 -17.16 13.57
CA PRO A 442 6.96 -15.75 13.24
C PRO A 442 5.58 -15.08 13.13
N VAL A 443 5.55 -13.75 13.16
CA VAL A 443 4.34 -12.96 12.92
C VAL A 443 3.89 -13.16 11.48
N GLU A 444 2.58 -13.28 11.27
CA GLU A 444 1.97 -13.56 9.97
C GLU A 444 2.29 -12.45 8.95
N LEU A 445 2.59 -12.84 7.70
CA LEU A 445 2.90 -11.88 6.61
C LEU A 445 1.81 -10.81 6.40
N ALA A 446 0.55 -11.15 6.69
CA ALA A 446 -0.57 -10.22 6.56
C ALA A 446 -0.44 -9.01 7.49
N TYR A 447 0.22 -9.16 8.65
CA TYR A 447 0.49 -8.07 9.58
C TYR A 447 1.39 -6.98 8.99
N TYR A 448 2.36 -7.37 8.15
CA TYR A 448 3.29 -6.42 7.51
C TYR A 448 2.73 -5.78 6.24
N SER A 449 1.52 -6.17 5.84
CA SER A 449 0.89 -5.74 4.59
C SER A 449 -0.36 -4.89 4.81
N SER A 450 -0.79 -4.74 6.07
CA SER A 450 -1.93 -3.93 6.52
C SER A 450 -1.55 -2.49 6.79
#